data_AF-A0AAD1R1V7-F1
#
_entry.id   AF-A0AAD1R1V7-F1
#
_cell.length_a   1.000
_cell.length_b   1.000
_cell.length_c   1.000
_cell.angle_alpha   90.00
_cell.angle_beta   90.00
_cell.angle_gamma   90.00
#
_symmetry.space_group_name_H-M   'P 1'
#
loop_
_entity.id
_entity.type
_entity.pdbx_description
1 polymer ?
#
loop_
_entity_poly.entity_id
_entity_poly.type
_entity_poly.pdbx_seq_one_letter_code
_entity_poly.pdbx_strand_id
1 'polypeptide(L)'
;MEYFPDRTGVEIIAELGRYYAESAFLSAANIICKKEVVQEGPVGRACKKLMYYLNDGVFGSHNNTLFKKEPVWPCPVKVSTHAISDKFVPLRDPLMENYILKCAGCS
;
A
#
# COMPACT_ATOMS: atom_id res chain seq x y z
N MET A 1 33.63 -13.50 -1.70
CA MET A 1 34.04 -14.82 -1.15
C MET A 1 35.46 -14.79 -0.57
N GLU A 2 36.04 -13.63 -0.27
CA GLU A 2 37.39 -13.52 0.30
C GLU A 2 37.44 -13.94 1.80
N TYR A 3 36.33 -13.80 2.51
CA TYR A 3 36.24 -14.09 3.95
C TYR A 3 35.91 -15.55 4.29
N PHE A 4 35.34 -16.32 3.36
CA PHE A 4 34.97 -17.73 3.55
C PHE A 4 35.31 -18.53 2.27
N PRO A 5 36.59 -18.91 2.08
CA PRO A 5 37.01 -19.65 0.88
C PRO A 5 36.50 -21.10 0.88
N ASP A 6 36.37 -21.69 -0.32
CA ASP A 6 35.66 -22.95 -0.65
C ASP A 6 36.17 -24.25 0.02
N ARG A 7 37.02 -24.17 1.06
CA ARG A 7 37.63 -25.34 1.74
C ARG A 7 37.68 -25.21 3.27
N THR A 8 37.00 -24.23 3.85
CA THR A 8 36.98 -24.02 5.31
C THR A 8 36.02 -24.95 6.05
N GLY A 9 35.17 -25.70 5.33
CA GLY A 9 34.15 -26.56 5.96
C GLY A 9 33.05 -25.77 6.67
N VAL A 10 32.95 -24.46 6.39
CA VAL A 10 31.95 -23.57 7.00
C VAL A 10 30.66 -23.64 6.20
N GLU A 11 29.56 -23.96 6.88
CA GLU A 11 28.21 -23.85 6.35
C GLU A 11 27.66 -22.45 6.65
N ILE A 12 27.27 -21.71 5.61
CA ILE A 12 26.68 -20.37 5.76
C ILE A 12 25.17 -20.51 5.64
N ILE A 13 24.46 -20.18 6.73
CA ILE A 13 23.01 -20.12 6.78
C ILE A 13 22.55 -18.68 7.06
N ALA A 14 21.33 -18.35 6.65
CA ALA A 14 20.71 -17.06 6.88
C ALA A 14 19.25 -17.21 7.33
N GLU A 15 18.83 -16.39 8.28
CA GLU A 15 17.45 -16.36 8.79
C GLU A 15 16.61 -15.33 8.00
N LEU A 16 16.17 -15.74 6.82
CA LEU A 16 15.46 -14.88 5.87
C LEU A 16 13.94 -14.85 6.13
N GLY A 17 13.49 -14.16 7.18
CA GLY A 17 12.05 -14.08 7.50
C GLY A 17 11.23 -13.30 6.47
N ARG A 18 11.43 -11.97 6.43
CA ARG A 18 10.65 -11.07 5.56
C ARG A 18 10.80 -11.39 4.08
N TYR A 19 11.99 -11.80 3.66
CA TYR A 19 12.30 -12.11 2.26
C TYR A 19 11.31 -13.11 1.64
N TYR A 20 10.87 -14.13 2.40
CA TYR A 20 9.91 -15.11 1.90
C TYR A 20 8.45 -14.66 2.02
N ALA A 21 8.12 -13.82 2.99
CA ALA A 21 6.72 -13.51 3.32
C ALA A 21 6.21 -12.20 2.69
N GLU A 22 7.08 -11.24 2.40
CA GLU A 22 6.66 -9.86 2.06
C GLU A 22 5.78 -9.76 0.81
N SER A 23 6.12 -10.47 -0.26
CA SER A 23 5.37 -10.44 -1.53
C SER A 23 4.18 -11.41 -1.56
N ALA A 24 4.06 -12.30 -0.57
CA ALA A 24 2.99 -13.29 -0.52
C ALA A 24 1.65 -12.70 -0.06
N PHE A 25 1.66 -11.52 0.57
CA PHE A 25 0.47 -10.88 1.12
C PHE A 25 0.15 -9.56 0.43
N LEU A 26 -1.15 -9.33 0.26
CA LEU A 26 -1.70 -8.06 -0.20
C LEU A 26 -2.72 -7.59 0.82
N SER A 27 -2.60 -6.34 1.27
CA SER A 27 -3.60 -5.75 2.16
C SER A 27 -4.70 -5.06 1.35
N ALA A 28 -5.94 -5.18 1.79
CA ALA A 28 -7.09 -4.51 1.21
C ALA A 28 -7.88 -3.80 2.31
N ALA A 29 -8.11 -2.49 2.14
CA ALA A 29 -8.88 -1.68 3.07
C ALA A 29 -10.06 -1.01 2.37
N ASN A 30 -11.19 -0.91 3.07
CA ASN A 30 -12.39 -0.23 2.58
C ASN A 30 -12.31 1.27 2.86
N ILE A 31 -12.80 2.08 1.92
CA ILE A 31 -12.92 3.52 2.10
C ILE A 31 -14.20 3.80 2.89
N ILE A 32 -14.05 4.29 4.11
CA ILE A 32 -15.17 4.57 5.02
C ILE A 32 -15.62 6.02 5.00
N CYS A 33 -14.75 6.94 4.56
CA CYS A 33 -15.09 8.35 4.44
C CYS A 33 -14.24 9.04 3.35
N LYS A 34 -14.83 10.05 2.73
CA LYS A 34 -14.22 10.91 1.70
C LYS A 34 -14.43 12.36 2.10
N LYS A 35 -13.37 13.16 2.01
CA LYS A 35 -13.41 14.60 2.24
C LYS A 35 -12.81 15.34 1.06
N GLU A 36 -13.58 16.24 0.47
CA GLU A 36 -13.08 17.19 -0.52
C GLU A 36 -12.60 18.46 0.20
N VAL A 37 -11.38 18.89 -0.12
CA VAL A 37 -10.78 20.10 0.43
C VAL A 37 -10.31 20.98 -0.72
N VAL A 38 -10.87 22.19 -0.76
CA VAL A 38 -10.42 23.23 -1.68
C VAL A 38 -9.21 23.91 -1.06
N GLN A 39 -8.10 23.94 -1.78
CA GLN A 39 -6.87 24.64 -1.39
C GLN A 39 -6.47 25.61 -2.49
N GLU A 40 -5.80 26.70 -2.13
CA GLU A 40 -5.21 27.59 -3.12
C GLU A 40 -4.03 26.91 -3.81
N GLY A 41 -4.12 26.76 -5.13
CA GLY A 41 -3.04 26.22 -5.95
C GLY A 41 -1.96 27.26 -6.22
N PRO A 42 -0.76 26.85 -6.68
CA PRO A 42 0.41 27.70 -6.88
C PRO A 42 0.25 28.84 -7.92
N VAL A 43 -0.92 29.00 -8.53
CA VAL A 43 -1.24 30.05 -9.53
C VAL A 43 -2.60 30.73 -9.23
N GLY A 44 -3.02 30.79 -7.97
CA GLY A 44 -4.31 31.40 -7.58
C GLY A 44 -5.55 30.66 -8.10
N ARG A 45 -5.38 29.43 -8.60
CA ARG A 45 -6.49 28.56 -9.00
C ARG A 45 -6.85 27.65 -7.84
N ALA A 46 -8.15 27.55 -7.53
CA ALA A 46 -8.66 26.58 -6.57
C ALA A 46 -8.29 25.15 -7.01
N CYS A 47 -7.52 24.44 -6.18
CA CYS A 47 -7.18 23.04 -6.33
C CYS A 47 -8.06 22.20 -5.42
N LYS A 48 -8.78 21.23 -5.98
CA LYS A 48 -9.58 20.29 -5.22
C LYS A 48 -8.72 19.09 -4.82
N LYS A 49 -8.46 18.92 -3.54
CA LYS A 49 -7.79 17.75 -2.96
C LYS A 49 -8.83 16.81 -2.37
N LEU A 50 -8.70 15.52 -2.66
CA LEU A 50 -9.53 14.47 -2.05
C LEU A 50 -8.71 13.78 -0.94
N MET A 51 -9.34 13.58 0.21
CA MET A 51 -8.81 12.79 1.32
C MET A 51 -9.71 11.60 1.56
N TYR A 52 -9.11 10.42 1.69
CA TYR A 52 -9.81 9.16 1.95
C TYR A 52 -9.43 8.63 3.32
N TYR A 53 -10.43 8.17 4.06
CA TYR A 53 -10.25 7.50 5.33
C TYR A 53 -10.57 6.02 5.14
N LEU A 54 -9.71 5.17 5.67
CA LEU A 54 -9.79 3.72 5.54
C LEU A 54 -10.21 3.11 6.87
N ASN A 55 -10.81 1.91 6.81
CA ASN A 55 -11.14 1.12 8.00
C ASN A 55 -9.91 0.45 8.65
N ASP A 56 -8.73 0.54 8.03
CA ASP A 56 -7.46 0.07 8.55
C ASP A 56 -6.41 1.18 8.44
N GLY A 57 -5.33 1.10 9.22
CA GLY A 57 -4.34 2.16 9.27
C GLY A 57 -3.05 1.77 9.99
N VAL A 58 -2.36 2.78 10.51
CA VAL A 58 -1.02 2.64 11.09
C VAL A 58 -0.99 1.88 12.42
N PHE A 59 -2.11 1.78 13.12
CA PHE A 59 -2.22 0.91 14.30
C PHE A 59 -2.65 -0.52 13.95
N GLY A 60 -2.86 -0.82 12.66
CA GLY A 60 -3.23 -2.12 12.13
C GLY A 60 -2.20 -2.61 11.10
N SER A 61 -2.66 -2.99 9.90
CA SER A 61 -1.78 -3.63 8.91
C SER A 61 -0.72 -2.69 8.34
N HIS A 62 -0.89 -1.37 8.45
CA HIS A 62 0.03 -0.36 7.91
C HIS A 62 1.05 0.16 8.94
N ASN A 63 1.27 -0.61 10.01
CA ASN A 63 2.17 -0.26 11.10
C ASN A 63 3.64 -0.06 10.69
N ASN A 64 4.07 -0.76 9.63
CA ASN A 64 5.41 -0.58 9.06
C ASN A 64 5.66 0.86 8.58
N THR A 65 4.61 1.62 8.22
CA THR A 65 4.72 3.03 7.86
C THR A 65 5.29 3.86 9.02
N LEU A 66 4.94 3.55 10.27
CA LEU A 66 5.44 4.24 11.45
C LEU A 66 6.79 3.70 11.91
N PHE A 67 6.89 2.39 12.14
CA PHE A 67 8.08 1.80 12.79
C PHE A 67 9.24 1.55 11.83
N LYS A 68 8.94 1.29 10.55
CA LYS A 68 9.94 0.96 9.54
C LYS A 68 10.11 2.03 8.46
N LYS A 69 9.21 3.03 8.45
CA LYS A 69 9.18 4.12 7.46
C LYS A 69 9.11 3.62 6.02
N GLU A 70 8.46 2.47 5.84
CA GLU A 70 8.29 1.86 4.52
C GLU A 70 7.11 2.54 3.80
N PRO A 71 7.32 3.02 2.56
CA PRO A 71 6.23 3.61 1.79
C PRO A 71 5.24 2.54 1.36
N VAL A 72 3.96 2.90 1.40
CA VAL A 72 2.86 2.04 0.92
C VAL A 72 2.27 2.69 -0.31
N TRP A 73 2.09 1.89 -1.36
CA TRP A 73 1.48 2.35 -2.61
C TRP A 73 0.02 1.92 -2.66
N PRO A 74 -0.93 2.85 -2.47
CA PRO A 74 -2.35 2.53 -2.50
C PRO A 74 -2.81 2.35 -3.93
N CYS A 75 -3.58 1.30 -4.18
CA CYS A 75 -4.15 1.00 -5.48
C CYS A 75 -5.68 0.85 -5.41
N PRO A 76 -6.44 1.83 -5.91
CA PRO A 76 -7.89 1.79 -5.88
C PRO A 76 -8.46 0.76 -6.84
N VAL A 77 -9.38 -0.03 -6.31
CA VAL A 77 -10.04 -1.11 -7.02
C VAL A 77 -11.54 -1.06 -6.79
N LYS A 78 -12.30 -1.16 -7.87
CA LYS A 78 -13.75 -1.25 -7.83
C LYS A 78 -14.17 -2.66 -7.41
N VAL A 79 -15.04 -2.72 -6.41
CA VAL A 79 -15.70 -3.92 -5.93
C VAL A 79 -17.08 -4.01 -6.58
N SER A 80 -17.37 -5.17 -7.15
CA SER A 80 -18.71 -5.54 -7.59
C SER A 80 -19.24 -6.65 -6.70
N THR A 81 -20.56 -6.86 -6.68
CA THR A 81 -21.26 -7.81 -5.79
C THR A 81 -20.68 -9.24 -5.80
N HIS A 82 -19.97 -9.63 -6.86
CA HIS A 82 -19.42 -10.98 -7.02
C HIS A 82 -17.92 -11.01 -7.36
N ALA A 83 -17.25 -9.86 -7.50
CA ALA A 83 -15.84 -9.82 -7.89
C ALA A 83 -15.16 -8.50 -7.53
N ILE A 84 -13.91 -8.61 -7.10
CA ILE A 84 -12.97 -7.48 -7.04
C ILE A 84 -12.34 -7.37 -8.42
N SER A 85 -12.49 -6.21 -9.07
CA SER A 85 -11.87 -5.96 -10.37
C SER A 85 -10.33 -6.02 -10.26
N ASP A 86 -9.64 -6.65 -11.20
CA ASP A 86 -8.18 -6.49 -11.30
C ASP A 86 -7.78 -5.22 -12.04
N LYS A 87 -8.75 -4.51 -12.62
CA LYS A 87 -8.52 -3.22 -13.25
C LYS A 87 -8.42 -2.12 -12.19
N PHE A 88 -7.29 -1.44 -12.22
CA PHE A 88 -7.08 -0.19 -11.49
C PHE A 88 -8.01 0.88 -12.03
N VAL A 89 -8.61 1.64 -11.11
CA VAL A 89 -9.54 2.71 -11.46
C VAL A 89 -8.98 4.04 -10.96
N PRO A 90 -8.96 5.11 -11.78
CA PRO A 90 -8.55 6.41 -11.32
C PRO A 90 -9.50 6.90 -10.21
N LEU A 91 -8.94 7.46 -9.12
CA LEU A 91 -9.66 8.02 -7.96
C LEU A 91 -10.55 9.25 -8.26
N ARG A 92 -10.89 9.50 -9.53
CA ARG A 92 -11.70 10.64 -9.97
C ARG A 92 -13.19 10.32 -10.08
N ASP A 93 -13.60 9.08 -9.79
CA ASP A 93 -15.02 8.73 -9.75
C ASP A 93 -15.72 9.55 -8.64
N PRO A 94 -16.74 10.35 -8.97
CA PRO A 94 -17.45 11.16 -7.98
C PRO A 94 -18.27 10.32 -7.00
N LEU A 95 -18.80 9.16 -7.44
CA LEU A 95 -19.72 8.34 -6.65
C LEU A 95 -18.99 7.45 -5.66
N MET A 96 -17.81 6.93 -6.00
CA MET A 96 -16.95 6.15 -5.08
C MET A 96 -17.69 5.02 -4.32
N GLU A 97 -18.82 4.54 -4.84
CA GLU A 97 -19.55 3.43 -4.26
C GLU A 97 -18.78 2.14 -4.56
N ASN A 98 -18.40 1.41 -3.51
CA ASN A 98 -17.74 0.09 -3.57
C ASN A 98 -16.29 0.13 -4.07
N TYR A 99 -15.38 0.82 -3.38
CA TYR A 99 -13.94 0.78 -3.67
C TYR A 99 -13.13 0.27 -2.47
N ILE A 100 -12.12 -0.55 -2.75
CA ILE A 100 -11.07 -0.92 -1.81
C ILE A 100 -9.73 -0.36 -2.28
N LEU A 101 -8.85 -0.02 -1.34
CA LEU A 101 -7.44 0.22 -1.62
C LEU A 101 -6.67 -1.08 -1.41
N LYS A 102 -6.16 -1.65 -2.50
CA LYS A 102 -5.14 -2.70 -2.46
C LYS A 102 -3.79 -2.03 -2.20
N CYS A 103 -3.11 -2.42 -1.12
CA CYS A 103 -1.80 -1.91 -0.75
C CYS A 103 -0.77 -3.01 -1.03
N ALA A 104 0.14 -2.77 -1.98
CA ALA A 104 1.25 -3.67 -2.26
C ALA A 104 2.47 -3.32 -1.40
N GLY A 105 3.16 -4.34 -0.89
CA GLY A 105 4.50 -4.19 -0.36
C GLY A 105 5.45 -3.76 -1.48
N CYS A 106 6.26 -2.74 -1.23
CA CYS A 106 7.28 -2.30 -2.17
C CYS A 106 8.35 -3.40 -2.24
N SER A 107 8.40 -4.15 -3.35
CA SER A 107 9.55 -4.99 -3.70
C SER A 107 10.36 -4.32 -4.80
#